data_AF-A0A285ZWN9-F1
#
_entry.id   AF-A0A285ZWN9-F1
#
_cell.length_a   1.000
_cell.length_b   1.000
_cell.length_c   1.000
_cell.angle_alpha   90.00
_cell.angle_beta   90.00
_cell.angle_gamma   90.00
#
_symmetry.space_group_name_H-M   'P 1'
#
loop_
_entity.id
_entity.type
_entity.pdbx_description
1 polymer ?
#
loop_
_entity_poly.entity_id
_entity_poly.type
_entity_poly.pdbx_seq_one_letter_code
_entity_poly.pdbx_strand_id
1 'polypeptide(L)' 'MNNENSVQNNQICVDVAKPYELWDWADKLKVSAHSLKQAVLEVGGSLNKVRAYLKK' A
#
# COMPACT_ATOMS: atom_id res chain seq x y z
N MET A 1 32.25 -11.25 4.60
CA MET A 1 31.03 -10.99 5.38
C MET A 1 29.85 -11.32 4.49
N ASN A 2 29.18 -12.42 4.78
CA ASN A 2 28.14 -12.97 3.92
C ASN A 2 26.79 -12.48 4.42
N ASN A 3 26.03 -11.88 3.52
CA ASN A 3 24.66 -12.22 3.20
C ASN A 3 23.95 -10.91 2.88
N GLU A 4 23.93 -10.55 1.60
CA GLU A 4 23.02 -9.60 1.01
C GLU A 4 21.60 -10.16 1.13
N ASN A 5 21.12 -10.28 2.36
CA ASN A 5 19.73 -10.54 2.69
C ASN A 5 18.97 -9.21 2.60
N SER A 6 19.16 -8.48 1.50
CA SER A 6 18.14 -7.54 1.04
C SER A 6 17.05 -8.41 0.47
N VAL A 7 16.30 -9.05 1.37
CA VAL A 7 15.08 -9.77 1.06
C VAL A 7 14.32 -8.85 0.13
N GLN A 8 14.11 -9.30 -1.10
CA GLN A 8 13.00 -8.85 -1.90
C GLN A 8 11.73 -9.26 -1.15
N ASN A 9 11.47 -8.56 -0.05
CA ASN A 9 10.18 -8.54 0.59
C ASN A 9 9.36 -7.75 -0.42
N ASN A 10 8.69 -8.48 -1.30
CA ASN A 10 7.62 -8.06 -2.20
C ASN A 10 6.43 -7.49 -1.39
N GLN A 11 6.72 -6.60 -0.45
CA GLN A 11 5.77 -5.83 0.30
C GLN A 11 5.42 -4.66 -0.60
N ILE A 12 4.38 -4.89 -1.41
CA ILE A 12 3.75 -3.83 -2.16
C ILE A 12 3.32 -2.76 -1.14
N CYS A 13 4.04 -1.64 -1.14
CA CYS A 13 3.82 -0.53 -0.24
C CYS A 13 3.14 0.58 -1.05
N VAL A 14 1.90 0.92 -0.70
CA VAL A 14 1.19 2.07 -1.25
C VAL A 14 1.83 3.32 -0.65
N ASP A 15 2.64 4.00 -1.44
CA ASP A 15 3.26 5.24 -1.01
C ASP A 15 2.31 6.42 -1.22
N VAL A 16 1.93 7.10 -0.13
CA VAL A 16 1.03 8.27 -0.18
C VAL A 16 1.69 9.55 -0.67
N ALA A 17 3.03 9.58 -0.74
CA ALA A 17 3.76 10.71 -1.30
C ALA A 17 3.74 10.69 -2.84
N LYS A 18 3.42 9.53 -3.45
CA LYS A 18 3.25 9.39 -4.88
C LYS A 18 1.76 9.33 -5.27
N PRO A 19 1.16 10.48 -5.67
CA PRO A 19 -0.26 10.52 -5.99
C PRO A 19 -0.64 9.57 -7.13
N TYR A 20 0.26 9.30 -8.08
CA TYR A 20 -0.02 8.39 -9.19
C TYR A 20 -0.16 6.92 -8.74
N GLU A 21 0.62 6.45 -7.77
CA GLU A 21 0.48 5.09 -7.22
C GLU A 21 -0.86 4.96 -6.49
N LEU A 22 -1.22 6.01 -5.76
CA LEU A 22 -2.47 6.05 -5.02
C LEU A 22 -3.70 5.98 -5.94
N TRP A 23 -3.65 6.62 -7.10
CA TRP A 23 -4.69 6.51 -8.12
C TRP A 23 -4.74 5.13 -8.78
N ASP A 24 -3.58 4.56 -9.13
CA ASP A 24 -3.51 3.20 -9.72
C ASP A 24 -4.08 2.14 -8.76
N TRP A 25 -3.71 2.22 -7.47
CA TRP A 25 -4.25 1.35 -6.45
C TRP A 25 -5.73 1.60 -6.16
N ALA A 26 -6.17 2.86 -6.18
CA ALA A 26 -7.58 3.20 -5.99
C ALA A 26 -8.45 2.58 -7.09
N ASP A 27 -8.00 2.61 -8.36
CA ASP A 27 -8.73 1.95 -9.45
C ASP A 27 -8.69 0.41 -9.32
N LYS A 28 -7.53 -0.18 -9.02
CA LYS A 28 -7.40 -1.64 -8.80
C LYS A 28 -8.28 -2.15 -7.66
N LEU A 29 -8.38 -1.37 -6.58
CA LEU A 29 -9.18 -1.71 -5.41
C LEU A 29 -10.63 -1.25 -5.52
N LYS A 30 -10.98 -0.50 -6.58
CA LYS A 30 -12.29 0.14 -6.77
C LYS A 30 -12.74 0.94 -5.55
N VAL A 31 -11.80 1.63 -4.90
CA VAL A 31 -12.05 2.50 -3.75
C VAL A 31 -11.68 3.94 -4.10
N SER A 32 -12.15 4.90 -3.30
CA SER A 32 -11.73 6.30 -3.45
C SER A 32 -10.27 6.48 -3.02
N ALA A 33 -9.52 7.31 -3.75
CA ALA A 33 -8.16 7.70 -3.38
C ALA A 33 -8.09 8.28 -1.95
N HIS A 34 -9.12 9.01 -1.51
CA HIS A 34 -9.21 9.46 -0.12
C HIS A 34 -9.28 8.31 0.88
N SER A 35 -10.15 7.32 0.66
CA SER A 35 -10.26 6.14 1.52
C SER A 35 -8.99 5.30 1.52
N LEU A 36 -8.34 5.17 0.36
CA LEU A 36 -7.07 4.47 0.25
C LEU A 36 -5.96 5.19 1.04
N LYS A 37 -5.88 6.52 0.92
CA LYS A 37 -4.93 7.35 1.68
C LYS A 37 -5.16 7.24 3.18
N GLN A 38 -6.42 7.29 3.63
CA GLN A 38 -6.75 7.11 5.04
C GLN A 38 -6.38 5.71 5.53
N ALA A 39 -6.70 4.65 4.77
CA ALA A 39 -6.32 3.30 5.12
C ALA A 39 -4.79 3.16 5.25
N VAL A 40 -4.02 3.75 4.33
CA VAL A 40 -2.55 3.76 4.42
C VAL A 40 -2.04 4.52 5.65
N LEU A 41 -2.67 5.64 6.01
CA LEU A 41 -2.31 6.39 7.22
C LEU A 41 -2.63 5.61 8.50
N GLU A 42 -3.74 4.86 8.52
CA GLU A 42 -4.21 4.08 9.67
C GLU A 42 -3.40 2.79 9.87
N VAL A 43 -3.16 2.02 8.80
CA VAL A 43 -2.56 0.68 8.88
C VAL A 43 -1.10 0.61 8.39
N GLY A 44 -0.59 1.69 7.82
CA GLY A 44 0.72 1.78 7.14
C GLY A 44 0.63 1.48 5.65
N GLY A 45 1.71 1.74 4.92
CA GLY A 45 1.77 1.57 3.46
C GLY A 45 1.60 0.13 2.97
N SER A 46 1.61 -0.89 3.83
CA SER A 46 1.47 -2.28 3.40
C SER A 46 0.10 -2.54 2.73
N LEU A 47 0.10 -2.82 1.43
CA LEU A 47 -1.10 -3.09 0.64
C LEU A 47 -1.96 -4.20 1.25
N ASN A 48 -1.35 -5.23 1.84
CA ASN A 48 -2.09 -6.34 2.45
C ASN A 48 -2.97 -5.86 3.63
N LYS A 49 -2.42 -4.98 4.48
CA LYS A 49 -3.15 -4.40 5.62
C LYS A 49 -4.21 -3.41 5.13
N VAL A 50 -3.88 -2.62 4.12
CA VAL A 50 -4.79 -1.65 3.48
C VAL A 50 -5.98 -2.36 2.86
N ARG A 51 -5.73 -3.45 2.12
CA ARG A 51 -6.78 -4.33 1.57
C ARG A 51 -7.64 -4.94 2.66
N ALA A 52 -7.04 -5.42 3.75
CA ALA A 52 -7.80 -5.98 4.87
C ALA A 52 -8.68 -4.91 5.55
N TYR A 53 -8.19 -3.68 5.68
CA TYR A 53 -8.94 -2.55 6.23
C TYR A 53 -10.11 -2.14 5.33
N LEU A 54 -9.89 -2.08 4.00
CA LEU A 54 -10.91 -1.68 3.01
C LEU A 54 -11.95 -2.77 2.72
N LYS A 55 -11.66 -4.03 3.05
CA LYS A 55 -12.58 -5.16 2.84
C LYS A 55 -13.51 -5.41 4.04
N LYS A 56 -13.42 -4.57 5.07
CA LYS A 56 -14.30 -4.57 6.25
C LYS A 56 -15.54 -3.73 5.98
#